data_AF-A0A081DAM9-F1
#
_entry.id   AF-A0A081DAM9-F1
#
_cell.length_a   1.000
_cell.length_b   1.000
_cell.length_c   1.000
_cell.angle_alpha   90.00
_cell.angle_beta   90.00
_cell.angle_gamma   90.00
#
_symmetry.space_group_name_H-M   'P 1'
#
loop_
_entity.id
_entity.type
_entity.pdbx_description
1 polymer ?
#
loop_
_entity_poly.entity_id
_entity_poly.type
_entity_poly.pdbx_seq_one_letter_code
_entity_poly.pdbx_strand_id
1 'polypeptide(L)'
;MKKFFLIFLVIGLASCNQQDSTATSEATDGIKSSQAYQDYVVAFNEYQACKEERPGITNAYMNKELTAPEFEKALEKNAKMCALKKQIFNTRWQMLQTEYDKLSEEYQIKAD
;
A
#
# COMPACT_ATOMS: atom_id res chain seq x y z
N MET A 1 52.68 -31.78 9.40
CA MET A 1 52.36 -33.22 9.59
C MET A 1 50.88 -33.36 9.93
N LYS A 2 50.28 -34.53 9.64
CA LYS A 2 48.84 -34.82 9.87
C LYS A 2 48.45 -34.74 11.35
N LYS A 3 47.30 -34.14 11.66
CA LYS A 3 46.39 -34.58 12.73
C LYS A 3 44.94 -34.45 12.23
N PHE A 4 44.21 -35.55 12.27
CA PHE A 4 42.82 -35.76 11.85
C PHE A 4 42.18 -36.68 12.91
N PHE A 5 40.84 -36.74 12.99
CA PHE A 5 40.04 -37.53 13.98
C PHE A 5 40.11 -36.97 15.43
N LEU A 6 39.05 -36.79 16.26
CA LEU A 6 37.56 -36.97 16.27
C LEU A 6 36.98 -35.94 17.31
N ILE A 7 35.68 -35.73 17.59
CA ILE A 7 34.39 -36.36 17.22
C ILE A 7 33.22 -35.32 17.09
N PHE A 8 31.98 -35.82 17.07
CA PHE A 8 30.65 -35.20 17.11
C PHE A 8 30.24 -34.39 18.37
N LEU A 9 29.02 -33.83 18.30
CA LEU A 9 28.30 -32.93 19.23
C LEU A 9 28.88 -31.51 19.24
N VAL A 10 28.11 -30.46 18.92
CA VAL A 10 26.67 -30.27 19.20
C VAL A 10 25.85 -30.01 17.92
N ILE A 11 24.88 -30.89 17.64
CA ILE A 11 23.66 -30.51 16.92
C ILE A 11 22.71 -29.95 17.98
N GLY A 12 22.11 -28.78 17.74
CA GLY A 12 20.97 -28.30 18.52
C GLY A 12 21.14 -26.96 19.24
N LEU A 13 21.25 -25.86 18.47
CA LEU A 13 20.68 -24.55 18.81
C LEU A 13 20.20 -23.81 17.53
N ALA A 14 19.66 -24.57 16.56
CA ALA A 14 19.00 -24.04 15.37
C ALA A 14 17.49 -24.34 15.43
N SER A 15 16.84 -23.85 16.48
CA SER A 15 15.37 -23.77 16.61
C SER A 15 15.03 -22.68 17.63
N CYS A 16 13.78 -22.21 17.61
CA CYS A 16 13.27 -21.06 18.39
C CYS A 16 13.75 -19.67 17.94
N ASN A 17 13.46 -19.31 16.68
CA ASN A 17 12.89 -17.98 16.33
C ASN A 17 12.31 -17.86 14.91
N GLN A 18 12.28 -18.94 14.13
CA GLN A 18 11.94 -18.91 12.70
C GLN A 18 10.43 -19.04 12.39
N GLN A 19 9.59 -19.13 13.42
CA GLN A 19 8.14 -19.34 13.27
C GLN A 19 7.42 -18.00 13.01
N ASP A 20 7.76 -16.94 13.76
CA ASP A 20 7.16 -15.62 13.62
C ASP A 20 7.46 -14.97 12.25
N SER A 21 8.68 -15.13 11.74
CA SER A 21 9.08 -14.58 10.44
C SER A 21 8.33 -15.20 9.26
N THR A 22 7.96 -16.47 9.37
CA THR A 22 7.34 -17.21 8.27
C THR A 22 5.85 -16.87 8.17
N ALA A 23 5.13 -16.91 9.30
CA ALA A 23 3.72 -16.50 9.37
C ALA A 23 3.51 -15.03 8.93
N THR A 24 4.41 -14.12 9.35
CA THR A 24 4.34 -12.71 8.95
C THR A 24 4.54 -12.51 7.44
N SER A 25 5.41 -13.31 6.81
CA SER A 25 5.61 -13.27 5.35
C SER A 25 4.38 -13.78 4.60
N GLU A 26 3.85 -14.93 5.00
CA GLU A 26 2.67 -15.54 4.37
C GLU A 26 1.42 -14.64 4.47
N ALA A 27 1.17 -14.03 5.63
CA ALA A 27 0.10 -13.06 5.80
C ALA A 27 0.29 -11.82 4.91
N THR A 28 1.52 -11.28 4.85
CA THR A 28 1.85 -10.10 4.03
C THR A 28 1.65 -10.36 2.53
N ASP A 29 2.05 -11.53 2.05
CA ASP A 29 1.89 -11.89 0.63
C ASP A 29 0.43 -12.25 0.30
N GLY A 30 -0.30 -12.86 1.25
CA GLY A 30 -1.76 -13.01 1.22
C GLY A 30 -2.48 -11.67 1.01
N ILE A 31 -2.19 -10.67 1.86
CA ILE A 31 -2.75 -9.32 1.76
C ILE A 31 -2.44 -8.68 0.40
N LYS A 32 -1.19 -8.72 -0.08
CA LYS A 32 -0.83 -8.13 -1.38
C LYS A 32 -1.53 -8.81 -2.56
N SER A 33 -1.89 -10.08 -2.42
CA SER A 33 -2.70 -10.82 -3.41
C SER A 33 -4.21 -10.57 -3.28
N SER A 34 -4.69 -9.95 -2.19
CA SER A 34 -6.11 -9.75 -1.93
C SER A 34 -6.75 -8.73 -2.86
N GLN A 35 -8.05 -8.93 -3.13
CA GLN A 35 -8.82 -7.96 -3.91
C GLN A 35 -8.92 -6.60 -3.21
N ALA A 36 -8.93 -6.54 -1.87
CA ALA A 36 -9.00 -5.26 -1.16
C ALA A 36 -7.70 -4.46 -1.30
N TYR A 37 -6.54 -5.13 -1.35
CA TYR A 37 -5.27 -4.47 -1.64
C TYR A 37 -5.22 -3.96 -3.08
N GLN A 38 -5.67 -4.74 -4.06
CA GLN A 38 -5.74 -4.28 -5.45
C GLN A 38 -6.71 -3.09 -5.63
N ASP A 39 -7.91 -3.16 -5.04
CA ASP A 39 -8.88 -2.05 -5.01
C ASP A 39 -8.30 -0.79 -4.34
N TYR A 40 -7.53 -0.96 -3.26
CA TYR A 40 -6.81 0.12 -2.58
C TYR A 40 -5.74 0.76 -3.47
N VAL A 41 -4.89 -0.03 -4.14
CA VAL A 41 -3.84 0.48 -5.03
C VAL A 41 -4.44 1.27 -6.20
N VAL A 42 -5.54 0.78 -6.79
CA VAL A 42 -6.27 1.52 -7.83
C VAL A 42 -6.79 2.85 -7.29
N ALA A 43 -7.49 2.85 -6.14
CA ALA A 43 -8.05 4.07 -5.56
C ALA A 43 -6.97 5.09 -5.13
N PHE A 44 -5.83 4.63 -4.63
CA PHE A 44 -4.66 5.46 -4.32
C PHE A 44 -4.11 6.13 -5.58
N ASN A 45 -3.83 5.36 -6.63
CA ASN A 45 -3.30 5.88 -7.89
C ASN A 45 -4.27 6.88 -8.54
N GLU A 46 -5.57 6.57 -8.53
CA GLU A 46 -6.60 7.48 -9.05
C GLU A 46 -6.67 8.81 -8.30
N TYR A 47 -6.55 8.79 -6.97
CA TYR A 47 -6.54 9.99 -6.13
C TYR A 47 -5.25 10.80 -6.30
N GLN A 48 -4.10 10.13 -6.47
CA GLN A 48 -2.84 10.80 -6.76
C GLN A 48 -2.86 11.51 -8.12
N ALA A 49 -3.31 10.84 -9.18
CA ALA A 49 -3.43 11.44 -10.52
C ALA A 49 -4.32 12.69 -10.55
N CYS A 50 -5.37 12.76 -9.71
CA CYS A 50 -6.23 13.94 -9.64
C CYS A 50 -5.50 15.18 -9.08
N LYS A 51 -4.50 14.98 -8.20
CA LYS A 51 -3.67 16.06 -7.66
C LYS A 51 -2.67 16.59 -8.70
N GLU A 52 -2.21 15.73 -9.59
CA GLU A 52 -1.28 16.03 -10.68
C GLU A 52 -1.97 16.75 -11.86
N GLU A 53 -3.27 16.54 -12.06
CA GLU A 53 -4.08 17.27 -13.05
C GLU A 53 -4.15 18.79 -12.76
N ARG A 54 -4.14 19.21 -11.50
CA ARG A 54 -4.31 20.62 -11.10
C ARG A 54 -3.15 21.55 -11.56
N PRO A 55 -1.86 21.17 -11.43
CA PRO A 55 -0.76 21.81 -12.15
C PRO A 55 -0.99 21.92 -13.66
N GLY A 56 -1.49 20.86 -14.31
CA GLY A 56 -1.79 20.86 -15.74
C GLY A 56 -2.83 21.92 -16.14
N ILE A 57 -3.96 21.98 -15.41
CA ILE A 57 -5.01 23.00 -15.59
C ILE A 57 -4.44 24.42 -15.39
N THR A 58 -3.52 24.59 -14.43
CA THR A 58 -2.85 25.87 -14.16
C THR A 58 -1.91 26.28 -15.30
N ASN A 59 -1.12 25.35 -15.81
CA ASN A 59 -0.21 25.59 -16.94
C ASN A 59 -0.99 25.95 -18.21
N ALA A 60 -2.08 25.26 -18.52
CA ALA A 60 -2.93 25.56 -19.68
C ALA A 60 -3.50 27.00 -19.62
N TYR A 61 -3.93 27.46 -18.44
CA TYR A 61 -4.35 28.86 -18.27
C TYR A 61 -3.19 29.86 -18.43
N MET A 62 -2.03 29.59 -17.83
CA MET A 62 -0.83 30.44 -17.97
C MET A 62 -0.33 30.53 -19.43
N ASN A 63 -0.47 29.44 -20.20
CA ASN A 63 -0.15 29.37 -21.62
C ASN A 63 -1.22 30.01 -22.53
N LYS A 64 -2.35 30.49 -21.96
CA LYS A 64 -3.52 31.03 -22.69
C LYS A 64 -4.26 29.99 -23.54
N GLU A 65 -4.12 28.71 -23.22
CA GLU A 65 -4.87 27.59 -23.81
C GLU A 65 -6.30 27.50 -23.25
N LEU A 66 -6.53 28.08 -22.07
CA LEU A 66 -7.84 28.25 -21.43
C LEU A 66 -8.16 29.73 -21.20
N THR A 67 -9.41 30.13 -21.41
CA THR A 67 -9.92 31.41 -20.90
C THR A 67 -10.15 31.34 -19.39
N ALA A 68 -10.29 32.49 -18.71
CA ALA A 68 -10.54 32.53 -17.27
C ALA A 68 -11.81 31.75 -16.82
N PRO A 69 -12.96 31.84 -17.51
CA PRO A 69 -14.14 31.03 -17.17
C PRO A 69 -13.93 29.52 -17.37
N GLU A 70 -13.14 29.12 -18.38
CA GLU A 70 -12.82 27.71 -18.63
C GLU A 70 -11.86 27.16 -17.57
N PHE A 71 -10.88 27.96 -17.16
CA PHE A 71 -9.96 27.65 -16.07
C PHE A 71 -10.69 27.47 -14.73
N GLU A 72 -11.60 28.39 -14.37
CA GLU A 72 -12.41 28.28 -13.15
C GLU A 72 -13.26 27.01 -13.15
N LYS A 73 -13.95 26.73 -14.27
CA LYS A 73 -14.77 25.51 -14.45
C LYS A 73 -13.93 24.23 -14.41
N ALA A 74 -12.71 24.25 -14.96
CA ALA A 74 -11.79 23.12 -14.91
C ALA A 74 -11.30 22.85 -13.48
N LEU A 75 -10.94 23.90 -12.73
CA LEU A 75 -10.57 23.78 -11.31
C LEU A 75 -11.72 23.26 -10.46
N GLU A 76 -12.95 23.74 -10.67
CA GLU A 76 -14.14 23.28 -9.93
C GLU A 76 -14.42 21.80 -10.21
N LYS A 77 -14.34 21.38 -11.48
CA LYS A 77 -14.51 19.98 -11.89
C LYS A 77 -13.44 19.08 -11.27
N ASN A 78 -12.17 19.46 -11.35
CA ASN A 78 -11.07 18.72 -10.74
C ASN A 78 -11.23 18.62 -9.22
N ALA A 79 -11.59 19.71 -8.53
CA ALA A 79 -11.81 19.71 -7.09
C ALA A 79 -12.93 18.74 -6.67
N LYS A 80 -14.07 18.73 -7.39
CA LYS A 80 -15.18 17.80 -7.16
C LYS A 80 -14.77 16.34 -7.38
N MET A 81 -14.06 16.05 -8.47
CA MET A 81 -13.58 14.70 -8.76
C MET A 81 -12.53 14.22 -7.74
N CYS A 82 -11.61 15.10 -7.33
CA CYS A 82 -10.63 14.81 -6.28
C CYS A 82 -11.27 14.49 -4.94
N ALA A 83 -12.33 15.22 -4.56
CA ALA A 83 -13.05 14.97 -3.31
C ALA A 83 -13.70 13.58 -3.30
N LEU A 84 -14.36 13.19 -4.40
CA LEU A 84 -14.95 11.86 -4.57
C LEU A 84 -13.87 10.76 -4.53
N LYS A 85 -12.78 10.92 -5.30
CA LYS A 85 -11.67 9.96 -5.32
C LYS A 85 -11.00 9.80 -3.95
N LYS A 86 -10.87 10.89 -3.18
CA LYS A 86 -10.39 10.84 -1.79
C LYS A 86 -11.31 10.01 -0.89
N GLN A 87 -12.64 10.16 -1.03
CA GLN A 87 -13.60 9.36 -0.28
C GLN A 87 -13.48 7.87 -0.63
N ILE A 88 -13.39 7.53 -1.92
CA ILE A 88 -13.19 6.15 -2.39
C ILE A 88 -11.89 5.58 -1.82
N PHE A 89 -10.76 6.30 -1.94
CA PHE A 89 -9.47 5.93 -1.35
C PHE A 89 -9.58 5.65 0.16
N ASN A 90 -10.18 6.56 0.93
CA ASN A 90 -10.37 6.39 2.38
C ASN A 90 -11.18 5.11 2.69
N THR A 91 -12.26 4.85 1.95
CA THR A 91 -13.07 3.64 2.14
C THR A 91 -12.30 2.37 1.80
N ARG A 92 -11.51 2.36 0.71
CA ARG A 92 -10.68 1.19 0.35
C ARG A 92 -9.56 0.95 1.36
N TRP A 93 -8.94 2.01 1.89
CA TRP A 93 -7.99 1.91 2.99
C TRP A 93 -8.61 1.27 4.23
N GLN A 94 -9.81 1.70 4.65
CA GLN A 94 -10.52 1.11 5.79
C GLN A 94 -10.86 -0.38 5.56
N MET A 95 -11.24 -0.77 4.34
CA MET A 95 -11.47 -2.17 3.99
C MET A 95 -10.19 -3.01 4.06
N LEU A 96 -9.09 -2.51 3.51
CA LEU A 96 -7.78 -3.16 3.58
C LEU A 96 -7.28 -3.30 5.03
N GLN A 97 -7.46 -2.27 5.85
CA GLN A 97 -7.13 -2.32 7.27
C GLN A 97 -7.98 -3.38 8.00
N THR A 98 -9.28 -3.47 7.70
CA THR A 98 -10.17 -4.50 8.28
C THR A 98 -9.77 -5.92 7.87
N GLU A 99 -9.17 -6.11 6.68
CA GLU A 99 -8.62 -7.40 6.27
C GLU A 99 -7.30 -7.71 6.99
N TYR A 100 -6.42 -6.70 7.13
CA TYR A 100 -5.19 -6.82 7.92
C TYR A 100 -5.48 -7.21 9.37
N ASP A 101 -6.40 -6.52 10.04
CA ASP A 101 -6.73 -6.74 11.45
C ASP A 101 -7.21 -8.19 11.69
N LYS A 102 -8.06 -8.73 10.80
CA LYS A 102 -8.51 -10.14 10.85
C LYS A 102 -7.38 -11.15 10.70
N LEU A 103 -6.47 -10.90 9.76
CA LEU A 103 -5.31 -11.77 9.54
C LEU A 103 -4.31 -11.65 10.72
N SER A 104 -4.19 -10.47 11.32
CA SER A 104 -3.39 -10.26 12.53
C SER A 104 -3.93 -11.10 13.70
N GLU A 105 -5.26 -11.16 13.88
CA GLU A 105 -5.92 -12.03 14.85
C GLU A 105 -5.72 -13.53 14.54
N GLU A 106 -5.93 -13.94 13.28
CA GLU A 106 -5.81 -15.34 12.85
C GLU A 106 -4.38 -15.90 13.00
N TYR A 107 -3.38 -15.13 12.58
CA TYR A 107 -1.97 -15.53 12.61
C TYR A 107 -1.25 -15.15 13.92
N GLN A 108 -1.98 -14.60 14.91
CA GLN A 108 -1.43 -14.08 16.18
C GLN A 108 -0.28 -13.07 16.01
N ILE A 109 -0.29 -12.33 14.89
CA ILE A 109 0.68 -11.27 14.64
C ILE A 109 0.39 -10.16 15.64
N LYS A 110 1.34 -9.89 16.53
CA LYS A 110 1.24 -8.77 17.47
C LYS A 110 1.55 -7.48 16.73
N ALA A 111 0.72 -6.47 16.94
CA ALA A 111 1.11 -5.10 16.66
C ALA A 111 2.13 -4.68 17.72
N ASP A 112 3.34 -4.33 17.28
CA ASP A 112 4.41 -3.72 18.09
C ASP A 112 4.10 -2.26 18.48
#